data_AF-A0A368G660-F1
#
_entry.id   AF-A0A368G660-F1
#
_cell.length_a   1.000
_cell.length_b   1.000
_cell.length_c   1.000
_cell.angle_alpha   90.00
_cell.angle_beta   90.00
_cell.angle_gamma   90.00
#
_symmetry.space_group_name_H-M   'P 1'
#
loop_
_entity.id
_entity.type
_entity.pdbx_description
1 polymer ?
#
loop_
_entity_poly.entity_id
_entity_poly.type
_entity_poly.pdbx_seq_one_letter_code
_entity_poly.pdbx_strand_id
1 'polypeptide(L)'
;LFVSTRDGNIFSIKRDQAVKDKPIISCKTDIVSFARVNKMLAVATTDNVLQFYSFAGKCLNIVSIGEPIRGLEPFHYAPKQFEGVLVLLENQVGLISDYENLSKVPVEQDGGLLVKLFRRKASLDERVDLAAPPKAYNIKLNIPKKSKIFIDQTVRERDNVTQINQTYQRDLFLIKYHATKAFAAMASTSAASISTDPNHSVDIAVSVNGFGPKFRLTVKLSCATSVEFGYSS
;
A
#
# COMPACT_ATOMS: atom_id res chain seq x y z
N LEU A 1 26.19 0.59 -28.32
CA LEU A 1 25.82 1.50 -27.22
C LEU A 1 24.38 1.22 -26.83
N PHE A 2 24.04 1.29 -25.55
CA PHE A 2 22.66 1.25 -25.08
C PHE A 2 22.34 2.60 -24.44
N VAL A 3 21.14 3.12 -24.70
CA VAL A 3 20.71 4.44 -24.22
C VAL A 3 19.30 4.30 -23.67
N SER A 4 19.08 4.72 -22.43
CA SER A 4 17.75 4.84 -21.83
C SER A 4 17.17 6.23 -22.04
N THR A 5 15.85 6.33 -22.20
CA THR A 5 15.11 7.59 -22.22
C THR A 5 14.30 7.78 -20.95
N ARG A 6 13.77 9.00 -20.75
CA ARG A 6 12.89 9.30 -19.60
C ARG A 6 11.55 8.56 -19.69
N ASP A 7 11.08 8.22 -20.88
CA ASP A 7 9.83 7.50 -21.11
C ASP A 7 9.94 5.98 -20.89
N GLY A 8 10.95 5.53 -20.12
CA GLY A 8 11.14 4.11 -19.80
C GLY A 8 11.58 3.23 -20.98
N ASN A 9 12.12 3.81 -22.06
CA ASN A 9 12.55 3.07 -23.24
C ASN A 9 14.08 2.93 -23.33
N ILE A 10 14.56 1.80 -23.85
CA ILE A 10 15.98 1.57 -24.13
C ILE A 10 16.19 1.29 -25.61
N PHE A 11 17.17 1.98 -26.21
CA PHE A 11 17.59 1.81 -27.60
C PHE A 11 18.98 1.19 -27.68
N SER A 12 19.21 0.38 -28.71
CA SER A 12 20.53 -0.16 -29.04
C SER A 12 21.06 0.50 -30.30
N ILE A 13 22.23 1.13 -30.19
CA ILE A 13 22.91 1.81 -31.28
C ILE A 13 24.12 0.95 -31.66
N LYS A 14 24.16 0.50 -32.91
CA LYS A 14 25.26 -0.26 -33.49
C LYS A 14 26.18 0.67 -34.29
N ARG A 15 27.44 0.28 -34.44
CA ARG A 15 28.40 1.01 -35.26
C ARG A 15 27.90 1.05 -36.71
N ASP A 16 27.96 2.22 -37.33
CA ASP A 16 27.60 2.48 -38.73
C ASP A 16 26.15 2.13 -39.12
N GLN A 17 25.22 2.11 -38.14
CA GLN A 17 23.79 1.99 -38.38
C GLN A 17 23.04 3.16 -37.77
N ALA A 18 22.06 3.70 -38.51
CA ALA A 18 21.10 4.64 -37.95
C ALA A 18 20.36 4.01 -36.77
N VAL A 19 20.05 4.82 -35.76
CA VAL A 19 19.26 4.38 -34.60
C VAL A 19 17.91 3.90 -35.12
N LYS A 20 17.48 2.72 -34.68
CA LYS A 20 16.15 2.20 -35.04
C LYS A 20 15.07 3.04 -34.35
N ASP A 21 13.99 3.32 -35.06
CA ASP A 21 12.85 4.08 -34.51
C ASP A 21 12.13 3.37 -33.36
N LYS A 22 12.23 2.04 -33.30
CA LYS A 22 11.60 1.24 -32.25
C LYS A 22 12.59 0.91 -31.13
N PRO A 23 12.20 1.12 -29.86
CA PRO A 23 13.03 0.72 -28.73
C PRO A 23 13.18 -0.80 -28.67
N ILE A 24 14.31 -1.27 -28.15
CA ILE A 24 14.54 -2.70 -27.93
C ILE A 24 13.88 -3.21 -26.64
N ILE A 25 13.68 -2.31 -25.67
CA ILE A 25 13.05 -2.59 -24.38
C ILE A 25 12.16 -1.39 -24.05
N SER A 26 10.94 -1.67 -23.61
CA SER A 26 10.00 -0.68 -23.09
C SER A 26 9.53 -1.14 -21.72
N CYS A 27 9.91 -0.41 -20.68
CA CYS A 27 9.49 -0.64 -19.32
C CYS A 27 8.11 0.00 -19.09
N LYS A 28 7.34 -0.55 -18.14
CA LYS A 28 6.02 0.00 -17.76
C LYS A 28 6.12 1.28 -16.94
N THR A 29 7.27 1.46 -16.31
CA THR A 29 7.58 2.48 -15.30
C THR A 29 8.96 3.06 -15.61
N ASP A 30 9.23 4.25 -15.08
CA ASP A 30 10.48 4.96 -15.33
C ASP A 30 11.70 4.14 -14.89
N ILE A 31 12.76 4.22 -15.69
CA ILE A 31 14.03 3.56 -15.42
C ILE A 31 14.84 4.43 -14.46
N VAL A 32 15.17 3.86 -13.29
CA VAL A 32 16.04 4.51 -12.30
C VAL A 32 17.49 4.40 -12.71
N SER A 33 17.93 3.19 -13.07
CA SER A 33 19.29 2.91 -13.53
C SER A 33 19.29 1.63 -14.37
N PHE A 34 20.22 1.53 -15.30
CA PHE A 34 20.49 0.28 -16.00
C PHE A 34 21.99 0.05 -16.13
N ALA A 35 22.39 -1.22 -16.09
CA ALA A 35 23.79 -1.62 -16.13
C ALA A 35 23.97 -2.82 -17.06
N ARG A 36 25.07 -2.86 -17.80
CA ARG A 36 25.47 -4.04 -18.56
C ARG A 36 26.22 -4.98 -17.62
N VAL A 37 25.74 -6.21 -17.51
CA VAL A 37 26.39 -7.28 -16.76
C VAL A 37 26.37 -8.55 -17.58
N ASN A 38 27.51 -9.23 -17.73
CA ASN A 38 27.69 -10.35 -18.65
C ASN A 38 27.22 -10.00 -20.09
N LYS A 39 26.32 -10.82 -20.66
CA LYS A 39 25.70 -10.67 -21.99
C LYS A 39 24.27 -10.10 -21.90
N MET A 40 24.00 -9.34 -20.85
CA MET A 40 22.66 -8.90 -20.47
C MET A 40 22.65 -7.45 -19.99
N LEU A 41 21.45 -6.88 -19.97
CA LEU A 41 21.15 -5.58 -19.38
C LEU A 41 20.30 -5.81 -18.13
N ALA A 42 20.79 -5.34 -16.99
CA ALA A 42 19.99 -5.21 -15.78
C ALA A 42 19.35 -3.82 -15.79
N VAL A 43 18.04 -3.75 -15.59
CA VAL A 43 17.25 -2.52 -15.64
C VAL A 43 16.44 -2.41 -14.37
N ALA A 44 16.68 -1.38 -13.57
CA ALA A 44 15.94 -1.08 -12.37
C ALA A 44 14.88 -0.02 -12.65
N THR A 45 13.66 -0.28 -12.19
CA THR A 45 12.51 0.59 -12.40
C THR A 45 11.96 1.13 -11.08
N THR A 46 11.15 2.19 -11.17
CA THR A 46 10.57 2.91 -10.02
C THR A 46 9.54 2.10 -9.21
N ASP A 47 9.03 0.99 -9.75
CA ASP A 47 8.17 0.02 -9.05
C ASP A 47 8.97 -1.04 -8.26
N ASN A 48 10.24 -0.78 -7.96
CA ASN A 48 11.12 -1.64 -7.16
C ASN A 48 11.36 -3.01 -7.78
N VAL A 49 11.37 -3.06 -9.11
CA VAL A 49 11.59 -4.26 -9.90
C VAL A 49 12.94 -4.16 -10.60
N LEU A 50 13.72 -5.23 -10.52
CA LEU A 50 14.91 -5.42 -11.33
C LEU A 50 14.61 -6.40 -12.47
N GLN A 51 14.75 -5.95 -13.71
CA GLN A 51 14.46 -6.72 -14.91
C GLN A 51 15.77 -7.00 -15.65
N PHE A 52 15.94 -8.24 -16.09
CA PHE A 52 17.11 -8.67 -16.83
C PHE A 52 16.74 -8.95 -18.28
N TYR A 53 17.38 -8.25 -19.21
CA TYR A 53 17.11 -8.37 -20.65
C TYR A 53 18.34 -8.89 -21.40
N SER A 54 18.10 -9.67 -22.45
CA SER A 54 19.14 -9.94 -23.45
C SER A 54 19.44 -8.69 -24.27
N PHE A 55 20.59 -8.63 -24.94
CA PHE A 55 20.90 -7.54 -25.88
C PHE A 55 19.96 -7.46 -27.10
N ALA A 56 19.15 -8.50 -27.33
CA ALA A 56 18.10 -8.49 -28.34
C ALA A 56 16.76 -7.91 -27.83
N GLY A 57 16.65 -7.59 -26.53
CA GLY A 57 15.44 -7.03 -25.93
C GLY A 57 14.49 -8.07 -25.31
N LYS A 58 14.87 -9.36 -25.30
CA LYS A 58 14.06 -10.40 -24.64
C LYS A 58 14.21 -10.30 -23.12
N CYS A 59 13.11 -10.20 -22.39
CA CYS A 59 13.11 -10.31 -20.92
C CYS A 59 13.49 -11.75 -20.51
N LEU A 60 14.52 -11.87 -19.69
CA LEU A 60 15.08 -13.14 -19.21
C LEU A 60 14.63 -13.45 -17.78
N ASN A 61 14.68 -12.45 -16.90
CA ASN A 61 14.19 -12.61 -15.53
C ASN A 61 13.67 -11.28 -14.97
N ILE A 62 12.84 -11.37 -13.93
CA ILE A 62 12.26 -10.24 -13.20
C ILE A 62 12.34 -10.56 -11.71
N VAL A 63 12.93 -9.67 -10.93
CA VAL A 63 13.08 -9.81 -9.48
C VAL A 63 12.42 -8.61 -8.80
N SER A 64 11.44 -8.86 -7.94
CA SER A 64 10.84 -7.82 -7.09
C SER A 64 11.67 -7.65 -5.83
N ILE A 65 12.17 -6.45 -5.59
CA ILE A 65 13.11 -6.17 -4.49
C ILE A 65 12.36 -5.72 -3.21
N GLY A 66 11.14 -5.20 -3.37
CA GLY A 66 10.28 -4.75 -2.26
C GLY A 66 10.70 -3.44 -1.58
N GLU A 67 11.80 -2.81 -2.03
CA GLU A 67 12.37 -1.58 -1.49
C GLU A 67 12.81 -0.64 -2.64
N PRO A 68 12.82 0.70 -2.43
CA PRO A 68 13.29 1.67 -3.42
C PRO A 68 14.71 1.39 -3.91
N ILE A 69 14.83 1.13 -5.21
CA ILE A 69 16.13 1.00 -5.88
C ILE A 69 16.65 2.42 -6.17
N ARG A 70 17.88 2.73 -5.75
CA ARG A 70 18.55 4.02 -5.95
C ARG A 70 19.56 3.99 -7.08
N GLY A 71 20.13 2.83 -7.39
CA GLY A 71 21.13 2.68 -8.41
C GLY A 71 21.54 1.24 -8.64
N LEU A 72 22.20 1.01 -9.77
CA LEU A 72 22.80 -0.27 -10.14
C LEU A 72 24.26 -0.04 -10.47
N GLU A 73 25.12 -0.92 -10.00
CA GLU A 73 26.55 -0.89 -10.30
C GLU A 73 27.03 -2.31 -10.71
N PRO A 74 27.71 -2.47 -11.86
CA PRO A 74 28.32 -3.75 -12.23
C PRO A 74 29.33 -4.21 -11.18
N PHE A 75 29.28 -5.49 -10.83
CA PHE A 75 30.23 -6.10 -9.90
C PHE A 75 31.05 -7.17 -10.62
N HIS A 76 32.37 -7.08 -10.54
CA HIS A 76 33.29 -8.09 -11.07
C HIS A 76 34.29 -8.51 -10.00
N TYR A 77 34.32 -9.81 -9.71
CA TYR A 77 35.25 -10.43 -8.77
C TYR A 77 36.19 -11.39 -9.51
N ALA A 78 37.34 -10.83 -9.93
CA ALA A 78 38.34 -11.49 -10.76
C ALA A 78 38.83 -12.86 -10.25
N PRO A 79 39.08 -13.08 -8.94
CA PRO A 79 39.63 -14.36 -8.46
C PRO A 79 38.75 -15.58 -8.72
N LYS A 80 37.42 -15.39 -8.83
CA LYS A 80 36.46 -16.45 -9.18
C LYS A 80 35.78 -16.22 -10.54
N GLN A 81 36.24 -15.24 -11.33
CA GLN A 81 35.57 -14.82 -12.58
C GLN A 81 34.07 -14.57 -12.39
N PHE A 82 33.71 -14.00 -11.25
CA PHE A 82 32.32 -13.85 -10.84
C PHE A 82 31.81 -12.46 -11.23
N GLU A 83 30.68 -12.41 -11.93
CA GLU A 83 30.03 -11.18 -12.36
C GLU A 83 28.61 -11.08 -11.80
N GLY A 84 28.22 -9.90 -11.33
CA GLY A 84 26.90 -9.63 -10.78
C GLY A 84 26.53 -8.15 -10.88
N VAL A 85 25.41 -7.79 -10.26
CA VAL A 85 24.95 -6.41 -10.13
C VAL A 85 24.83 -6.07 -8.65
N LEU A 86 25.46 -4.99 -8.22
CA LEU A 86 25.12 -4.35 -6.95
C LEU A 86 23.87 -3.50 -7.14
N VAL A 87 22.88 -3.74 -6.31
CA VAL A 87 21.63 -3.00 -6.23
C VAL A 87 21.72 -2.10 -5.00
N LEU A 88 21.81 -0.79 -5.23
CA LEU A 88 21.76 0.19 -4.16
C LEU A 88 20.30 0.38 -3.76
N LEU A 89 20.00 0.11 -2.49
CA LEU A 89 18.70 0.36 -1.85
C LEU A 89 18.84 1.53 -0.88
N GLU A 90 17.74 1.91 -0.23
CA GLU A 90 17.71 3.06 0.66
C GLU A 90 18.62 2.89 1.90
N ASN A 91 18.65 1.69 2.50
CA ASN A 91 19.39 1.42 3.74
C ASN A 91 20.41 0.28 3.59
N GLN A 92 20.47 -0.35 2.42
CA GLN A 92 21.22 -1.58 2.20
C GLN A 92 21.77 -1.60 0.77
N VAL A 93 22.83 -2.39 0.56
CA VAL A 93 23.30 -2.75 -0.77
C VAL A 93 23.10 -4.24 -0.91
N GLY A 94 22.41 -4.65 -1.96
CA GLY A 94 22.29 -6.05 -2.31
C GLY A 94 23.18 -6.42 -3.48
N LEU A 95 23.71 -7.63 -3.48
CA LEU A 95 24.40 -8.23 -4.60
C LEU A 95 23.48 -9.26 -5.23
N ILE A 96 23.19 -9.12 -6.53
CA ILE A 96 22.54 -10.16 -7.31
C ILE A 96 23.57 -10.86 -8.17
N SER A 97 23.70 -12.16 -7.91
CA SER A 97 24.46 -13.10 -8.72
C SER A 97 23.53 -14.14 -9.33
N ASP A 98 23.93 -14.63 -10.51
CA ASP A 98 23.20 -15.66 -11.25
C ASP A 98 21.73 -15.34 -11.55
N TYR A 99 21.36 -14.06 -11.52
CA TYR A 99 20.03 -13.54 -11.84
C TYR A 99 18.89 -13.99 -10.93
N GLU A 100 19.16 -14.71 -9.83
CA GLU A 100 18.11 -15.35 -9.04
C GLU A 100 18.03 -14.87 -7.59
N ASN A 101 19.15 -14.55 -6.94
CA ASN A 101 19.17 -14.27 -5.50
C ASN A 101 19.86 -12.95 -5.16
N LEU A 102 19.23 -12.17 -4.27
CA LEU A 102 19.74 -10.91 -3.72
C LEU A 102 20.31 -11.16 -2.32
N SER A 103 21.64 -11.07 -2.19
CA SER A 103 22.32 -11.08 -0.89
C SER A 103 22.48 -9.64 -0.40
N LYS A 104 21.87 -9.28 0.74
CA LYS A 104 21.85 -7.89 1.25
C LYS A 104 22.88 -7.64 2.35
N VAL A 105 23.43 -6.43 2.35
CA VAL A 105 24.39 -5.94 3.33
C VAL A 105 23.97 -4.54 3.79
N PRO A 106 23.89 -4.26 5.10
CA PRO A 106 23.47 -2.94 5.59
C PRO A 106 24.51 -1.87 5.26
N VAL A 107 24.00 -0.67 5.00
CA VAL A 107 24.77 0.55 4.74
C VAL A 107 24.35 1.64 5.72
N GLU A 108 25.33 2.43 6.19
CA GLU A 108 25.07 3.59 7.04
C GLU A 108 24.63 4.78 6.19
N GLN A 109 23.56 5.46 6.61
CA GLN A 109 22.96 6.56 5.85
C GLN A 109 23.62 7.93 6.14
N ASP A 110 24.56 7.99 7.07
CA ASP A 110 25.01 9.25 7.70
C ASP A 110 26.18 9.93 6.99
N GLY A 111 26.30 9.75 5.67
CA GLY A 111 27.40 10.32 4.86
C GLY A 111 28.79 9.75 5.18
N GLY A 112 28.86 8.69 5.99
CA GLY A 112 30.08 7.97 6.32
C GLY A 112 30.56 7.07 5.18
N LEU A 113 31.88 6.86 5.08
CA LEU A 113 32.47 5.95 4.12
C LEU A 113 32.55 4.53 4.73
N LEU A 114 31.67 3.63 4.30
CA LEU A 114 31.71 2.22 4.68
C LEU A 114 32.50 1.39 3.65
N VAL A 115 33.66 0.88 4.05
CA VAL A 115 34.49 0.01 3.21
C VAL A 115 34.40 -1.45 3.70
N LYS A 116 33.84 -2.35 2.89
CA LYS A 116 33.77 -3.79 3.16
C LYS A 116 34.69 -4.56 2.19
N LEU A 117 35.68 -5.26 2.73
CA LEU A 117 36.61 -6.09 1.95
C LEU A 117 36.12 -7.54 1.93
N PHE A 118 35.99 -8.10 0.73
CA PHE A 118 35.82 -9.55 0.58
C PHE A 118 37.12 -10.28 0.94
N ARG A 119 37.00 -11.39 1.67
CA ARG A 119 38.15 -12.29 1.89
C ARG A 119 38.61 -12.87 0.56
N ARG A 120 39.93 -13.04 0.36
CA ARG A 120 40.53 -13.64 -0.85
C ARG A 120 39.92 -14.99 -1.26
N LYS A 121 39.44 -15.78 -0.28
CA LYS A 121 38.79 -17.08 -0.48
C LYS A 121 37.29 -17.06 -0.13
N ALA A 122 36.61 -15.91 -0.24
CA ALA A 122 35.18 -15.83 0.03
C ALA A 122 34.40 -16.78 -0.91
N SER A 123 33.49 -17.56 -0.33
CA SER A 123 32.51 -18.32 -1.08
C SER A 123 31.26 -17.46 -1.22
N LEU A 124 30.82 -17.23 -2.46
CA LEU A 124 29.56 -16.55 -2.78
C LEU A 124 28.51 -17.54 -3.33
N ASP A 125 28.84 -18.83 -3.25
CA ASP A 125 28.07 -19.94 -3.81
C ASP A 125 26.92 -20.40 -2.89
N GLU A 126 26.64 -19.66 -1.81
CA GLU A 126 25.46 -19.92 -0.97
C GLU A 126 24.20 -19.59 -1.76
N ARG A 127 23.70 -20.60 -2.48
CA ARG A 127 22.30 -20.72 -2.85
C ARG A 127 21.51 -20.79 -1.55
N VAL A 128 21.16 -19.63 -1.01
CA VAL A 128 20.09 -19.56 -0.03
C VAL A 128 18.84 -19.92 -0.80
N ASP A 129 18.33 -21.14 -0.63
CA ASP A 129 17.02 -21.55 -1.11
C ASP A 129 15.97 -20.64 -0.44
N LEU A 130 15.74 -19.46 -0.99
CA LEU A 130 14.70 -18.53 -0.55
C LEU A 130 13.30 -19.09 -0.83
N ALA A 131 13.21 -20.07 -1.72
CA ALA A 131 12.03 -20.91 -1.94
C ALA A 131 12.01 -22.07 -0.93
N ALA A 132 11.97 -21.75 0.37
CA ALA A 132 11.43 -22.72 1.32
C ALA A 132 10.04 -23.13 0.79
N PRO A 133 9.67 -24.43 0.78
CA PRO A 133 8.32 -24.83 0.41
C PRO A 133 7.34 -23.98 1.21
N PRO A 134 6.26 -23.46 0.60
CA PRO A 134 5.34 -22.55 1.27
C PRO A 134 4.98 -23.17 2.61
N LYS A 135 5.39 -22.52 3.71
CA LYS A 135 5.14 -23.03 5.05
C LYS A 135 3.65 -23.32 5.10
N ALA A 136 3.29 -24.58 5.33
CA ALA A 136 1.89 -24.95 5.48
C ALA A 136 1.26 -23.96 6.45
N TYR A 137 0.21 -23.27 6.03
CA TYR A 137 -0.46 -22.25 6.83
C TYR A 137 -1.12 -22.94 8.03
N ASN A 138 -0.34 -23.31 9.05
CA ASN A 138 -0.81 -23.75 10.35
C ASN A 138 -1.26 -22.53 11.19
N ILE A 139 -1.86 -21.55 10.53
CA ILE A 139 -2.42 -20.37 11.18
C ILE A 139 -3.58 -20.87 12.00
N LYS A 140 -3.35 -21.03 13.30
CA LYS A 140 -4.41 -21.32 14.26
C LYS A 140 -5.36 -20.14 14.25
N LEU A 141 -6.49 -20.30 13.56
CA LEU A 141 -7.56 -19.31 13.54
C LEU A 141 -7.95 -19.03 14.99
N ASN A 142 -7.91 -17.76 15.38
CA ASN A 142 -8.32 -17.33 16.72
C ASN A 142 -9.84 -17.25 16.79
N ILE A 143 -10.50 -18.41 16.68
CA ILE A 143 -11.96 -18.51 16.80
C ILE A 143 -12.29 -18.47 18.29
N PRO A 144 -13.04 -17.46 18.77
CA PRO A 144 -13.45 -17.40 20.16
C PRO A 144 -14.28 -18.64 20.50
N LYS A 145 -13.97 -19.28 21.64
CA LYS A 145 -14.77 -20.43 22.12
C LYS A 145 -16.09 -19.92 22.70
N LYS A 146 -17.16 -20.68 22.46
CA LYS A 146 -18.47 -20.44 23.11
C LYS A 146 -18.31 -20.60 24.63
N SER A 147 -18.72 -19.59 25.38
CA SER A 147 -18.69 -19.61 26.84
C SER A 147 -19.88 -20.41 27.40
N LYS A 148 -19.80 -20.80 28.68
CA LYS A 148 -20.92 -21.42 29.39
C LYS A 148 -22.16 -20.52 29.37
N ILE A 149 -21.99 -19.21 29.58
CA ILE A 149 -23.08 -18.21 29.57
C ILE A 149 -23.80 -18.21 28.21
N PHE A 150 -23.06 -18.28 27.10
CA PHE A 150 -23.66 -18.36 25.76
C PHE A 150 -24.53 -19.61 25.59
N ILE A 151 -24.06 -20.76 26.10
CA ILE A 151 -24.80 -22.02 26.02
C ILE A 151 -26.06 -21.95 26.89
N ASP A 152 -25.92 -21.51 28.14
CA ASP A 152 -27.02 -21.40 29.10
C ASP A 152 -28.09 -20.41 28.60
N GLN A 153 -27.67 -19.29 27.99
CA GLN A 153 -28.58 -18.34 27.33
C GLN A 153 -29.36 -18.98 26.18
N THR A 154 -28.70 -19.80 25.35
CA THR A 154 -29.34 -20.49 24.22
C THR A 154 -30.46 -21.43 24.69
N VAL A 155 -30.23 -22.16 25.79
CA VAL A 155 -31.24 -23.05 26.39
C VAL A 155 -32.43 -22.23 26.93
N ARG A 156 -32.15 -21.15 27.68
CA ARG A 156 -33.19 -20.25 28.20
C ARG A 156 -34.06 -19.66 27.08
N GLU A 157 -33.44 -19.23 25.98
CA GLU A 157 -34.14 -18.66 24.83
C GLU A 157 -35.01 -19.69 24.13
N ARG A 158 -34.50 -20.92 23.93
CA ARG A 158 -35.25 -22.03 23.34
C ARG A 158 -36.49 -22.41 24.15
N ASP A 159 -36.39 -22.40 25.48
CA ASP A 159 -37.50 -22.81 26.34
C ASP A 159 -38.57 -21.71 26.51
N ASN A 160 -38.25 -20.44 26.23
CA ASN A 160 -39.13 -19.28 26.45
C ASN A 160 -39.38 -18.40 25.19
N VAL A 161 -39.25 -18.97 23.99
CA VAL A 161 -39.28 -18.22 22.70
C VAL A 161 -40.50 -17.30 22.58
N THR A 162 -41.69 -17.80 22.93
CA THR A 162 -42.96 -17.08 22.76
C THR A 162 -43.03 -15.83 23.63
N GLN A 163 -42.70 -15.95 24.92
CA GLN A 163 -42.69 -14.83 25.87
C GLN A 163 -41.65 -13.78 25.48
N ILE A 164 -40.45 -14.21 25.06
CA ILE A 164 -39.38 -13.30 24.62
C ILE A 164 -39.83 -12.50 23.40
N ASN A 165 -40.39 -13.16 22.38
CA ASN A 165 -40.89 -12.47 21.19
C ASN A 165 -42.02 -11.49 21.53
N GLN A 166 -43.01 -11.89 22.33
CA GLN A 166 -44.11 -11.00 22.73
C GLN A 166 -43.61 -9.77 23.48
N THR A 167 -42.68 -9.96 24.43
CA THR A 167 -42.07 -8.86 25.19
C THR A 167 -41.30 -7.92 24.25
N TYR A 168 -40.51 -8.48 23.32
CA TYR A 168 -39.79 -7.71 22.32
C TYR A 168 -40.72 -6.88 21.43
N GLN A 169 -41.81 -7.45 20.91
CA GLN A 169 -42.77 -6.71 20.07
C GLN A 169 -43.42 -5.55 20.83
N ARG A 170 -43.84 -5.80 22.07
CA ARG A 170 -44.41 -4.77 22.96
C ARG A 170 -43.40 -3.64 23.21
N ASP A 171 -42.18 -3.99 23.56
CA ASP A 171 -41.14 -3.02 23.91
C ASP A 171 -40.70 -2.21 22.69
N LEU A 172 -40.59 -2.85 21.52
CA LEU A 172 -40.31 -2.19 20.26
C LEU A 172 -41.41 -1.17 19.91
N PHE A 173 -42.68 -1.54 20.12
CA PHE A 173 -43.80 -0.63 19.93
C PHE A 173 -43.71 0.57 20.88
N LEU A 174 -43.42 0.33 22.17
CA LEU A 174 -43.25 1.40 23.16
C LEU A 174 -42.08 2.32 22.82
N ILE A 175 -40.93 1.79 22.41
CA ILE A 175 -39.77 2.59 21.98
C ILE A 175 -40.16 3.47 20.79
N LYS A 176 -40.85 2.92 19.79
CA LYS A 176 -41.34 3.71 18.64
C LYS A 176 -42.29 4.82 19.10
N TYR A 177 -43.24 4.51 19.98
CA TYR A 177 -44.16 5.50 20.53
C TYR A 177 -43.42 6.62 21.27
N HIS A 178 -42.49 6.28 22.17
CA HIS A 178 -41.73 7.25 22.95
C HIS A 178 -40.81 8.09 22.06
N ALA A 179 -40.13 7.48 21.08
CA ALA A 179 -39.30 8.18 20.12
C ALA A 179 -40.12 9.18 19.30
N THR A 180 -41.27 8.76 18.76
CA THR A 180 -42.17 9.65 18.01
C THR A 180 -42.72 10.77 18.89
N LYS A 181 -43.12 10.48 20.13
CA LYS A 181 -43.60 11.48 21.08
C LYS A 181 -42.53 12.53 21.41
N ALA A 182 -41.31 12.08 21.69
CA ALA A 182 -40.18 12.97 21.95
C ALA A 182 -39.82 13.79 20.71
N PHE A 183 -39.80 13.16 19.53
CA PHE A 183 -39.55 13.84 18.25
C PHE A 183 -40.61 14.92 17.96
N ALA A 184 -41.89 14.62 18.14
CA ALA A 184 -42.97 15.58 17.97
C ALA A 184 -42.86 16.78 18.93
N ALA A 185 -42.48 16.53 20.19
CA ALA A 185 -42.24 17.59 21.18
C ALA A 185 -41.02 18.47 20.83
N MET A 186 -39.94 17.87 20.31
CA MET A 186 -38.78 18.63 19.82
C MET A 186 -39.11 19.44 18.56
N ALA A 187 -39.92 18.88 17.66
CA ALA A 187 -40.37 19.55 16.45
C ALA A 187 -41.29 20.75 16.78
N SER A 188 -42.22 20.61 17.74
CA SER A 188 -43.07 21.72 18.17
C SER A 188 -42.31 22.83 18.89
N THR A 189 -41.18 22.51 19.52
CA THR A 189 -40.32 23.46 20.24
C THR A 189 -39.16 23.98 19.36
N SER A 190 -39.04 23.50 18.12
CA SER A 190 -37.92 23.79 17.21
C SER A 190 -36.54 23.66 17.86
N ALA A 191 -36.37 22.66 18.74
CA ALA A 191 -35.17 22.48 19.56
C ALA A 191 -34.04 21.71 18.83
N ALA A 192 -34.27 21.27 17.60
CA ALA A 192 -33.27 20.58 16.79
C ALA A 192 -32.32 21.58 16.10
N SER A 193 -31.02 21.27 16.09
CA SER A 193 -29.99 22.08 15.41
C SER A 193 -29.97 21.89 13.89
N ILE A 194 -30.79 20.99 13.37
CA ILE A 194 -30.90 20.64 11.95
C ILE A 194 -32.34 20.87 11.51
N SER A 195 -32.52 21.68 10.47
CA SER A 195 -33.82 21.86 9.82
C SER A 195 -34.21 20.61 9.04
N THR A 196 -35.45 20.15 9.24
CA THR A 196 -36.02 19.01 8.52
C THR A 196 -36.74 19.42 7.23
N ASP A 197 -36.76 20.72 6.88
CA ASP A 197 -37.34 21.21 5.62
C ASP A 197 -36.39 20.89 4.45
N PRO A 198 -36.79 20.07 3.47
CA PRO A 198 -35.96 19.73 2.31
C PRO A 198 -35.56 20.95 1.46
N ASN A 199 -36.40 21.99 1.42
CA ASN A 199 -36.15 23.20 0.64
C ASN A 199 -35.27 24.21 1.39
N HIS A 200 -35.19 24.10 2.72
CA HIS A 200 -34.46 25.03 3.59
C HIS A 200 -33.68 24.25 4.66
N SER A 201 -32.83 23.32 4.22
CA SER A 201 -31.96 22.56 5.12
C SER A 201 -30.84 23.45 5.64
N VAL A 202 -30.81 23.63 6.97
CA VAL A 202 -29.80 24.42 7.69
C VAL A 202 -29.29 23.56 8.84
N ASP A 203 -27.97 23.48 8.96
CA ASP A 203 -27.27 22.84 10.07
C ASP A 203 -26.48 23.89 10.86
N ILE A 204 -26.64 23.87 12.18
CA ILE A 204 -26.01 24.81 13.11
C ILE A 204 -25.12 24.03 14.07
N ALA A 205 -23.82 24.25 14.00
CA ALA A 205 -22.85 23.68 14.94
C ALA A 205 -22.20 24.78 15.78
N VAL A 206 -22.25 24.63 17.11
CA VAL A 206 -21.68 25.60 18.05
C VAL A 206 -20.53 24.96 18.81
N SER A 207 -19.37 25.62 18.82
CA SER A 207 -18.23 25.22 19.64
C SER A 207 -17.77 26.36 20.55
N VAL A 208 -17.41 26.00 21.78
CA VAL A 208 -16.96 26.95 22.80
C VAL A 208 -15.50 26.64 23.13
N ASN A 209 -14.64 27.65 23.11
CA ASN A 209 -13.22 27.53 23.43
C ASN A 209 -12.81 28.55 24.50
N GLY A 210 -12.27 28.07 25.62
CA GLY A 210 -11.83 28.86 26.76
C GLY A 210 -12.55 28.44 28.05
N PHE A 211 -11.80 28.41 29.15
CA PHE A 211 -12.28 27.95 30.47
C PHE A 211 -12.43 29.10 31.50
N GLY A 212 -12.29 30.35 31.06
CA GLY A 212 -12.35 31.53 31.92
C GLY A 212 -13.58 32.42 31.69
N PRO A 213 -13.67 33.57 32.39
CA PRO A 213 -14.75 34.54 32.20
C PRO A 213 -14.75 35.17 30.80
N LYS A 214 -13.68 34.98 30.03
CA LYS A 214 -13.61 35.24 28.59
C LYS A 214 -13.44 33.92 27.86
N PHE A 215 -14.43 33.56 27.05
CA PHE A 215 -14.38 32.41 26.15
C PHE A 215 -14.82 32.83 24.75
N ARG A 216 -14.45 32.03 23.76
CA ARG A 216 -14.78 32.23 22.36
C ARG A 216 -15.86 31.25 21.98
N LEU A 217 -17.01 31.77 21.56
CA LEU A 217 -18.07 30.97 20.97
C LEU A 217 -17.95 31.08 19.44
N THR A 218 -17.88 29.93 18.78
CA THR A 218 -17.81 29.82 17.31
C THR A 218 -19.07 29.14 16.82
N VAL A 219 -19.87 29.85 16.03
CA VAL A 219 -21.06 29.30 15.37
C VAL A 219 -20.71 29.01 13.92
N LYS A 220 -20.94 27.77 13.48
CA LYS A 220 -20.86 27.36 12.08
C LYS A 220 -22.26 27.10 11.57
N LEU A 221 -22.56 27.71 10.43
CA LEU A 221 -23.84 27.60 9.72
C LEU A 221 -23.55 27.00 8.35
N SER A 222 -24.23 25.90 8.01
CA SER A 222 -24.14 25.25 6.70
C SER A 222 -25.54 25.03 6.11
N CYS A 223 -25.67 25.24 4.79
CA CYS A 223 -26.89 24.98 4.02
C CYS A 223 -26.59 23.91 2.97
N ALA A 224 -27.49 22.93 2.82
CA ALA A 224 -27.28 21.76 1.95
C ALA A 224 -28.14 21.78 0.67
N THR A 225 -28.61 22.95 0.24
CA THR A 225 -29.38 23.07 -1.02
C THR A 225 -28.46 22.94 -2.24
N SER A 226 -28.75 21.96 -3.09
CA SER A 226 -28.13 21.80 -4.41
C SER A 226 -28.74 22.81 -5.38
N VAL A 227 -27.93 23.76 -5.84
CA VAL A 227 -28.32 24.70 -6.89
C VAL A 227 -28.23 23.97 -8.23
N GLU A 228 -29.37 23.58 -8.80
CA GLU A 228 -29.42 23.16 -10.21
C GLU A 228 -29.19 24.38 -11.09
N PHE A 229 -27.98 24.51 -11.64
CA PHE A 229 -27.72 25.45 -12.73
C PHE A 229 -28.36 24.91 -14.02
N GLY A 230 -29.63 25.25 -14.24
CA GLY A 230 -30.29 25.04 -15.52
C GLY A 230 -29.64 25.95 -16.58
N TYR A 231 -28.86 25.36 -17.48
CA TYR A 231 -28.53 26.03 -18.74
C TYR A 231 -29.79 26.03 -19.61
N SER A 232 -30.41 27.21 -19.76
CA SER A 232 -31.42 27.43 -20.80
C SER A 232 -30.71 27.52 -22.16
N SER A 233 -31.01 26.57 -23.03
CA SER A 233 -30.62 26.54 -24.45
C SER A 233 -31.21 27.70 -25.25
#